data_AF-A0A965LVE9-F1
#
_entry.id   AF-A0A965LVE9-F1
#
_cell.length_a   1.000
_cell.length_b   1.000
_cell.length_c   1.000
_cell.angle_alpha   90.00
_cell.angle_beta   90.00
_cell.angle_gamma   90.00
#
_symmetry.space_group_name_H-M   'P 1'
#
loop_
_entity.id
_entity.type
_entity.pdbx_description
1 polymer ?
#
loop_
_entity_poly.entity_id
_entity_poly.type
_entity_poly.pdbx_seq_one_letter_code
_entity_poly.pdbx_strand_id
1 'polypeptide(L)'
;MQHSQVTQIDVTEMLDAAHIIPVASGGTEDPNNGLLLSASVHRALDAGLWAINPTSLRIETRDGGPDAARMKLDQVDLSPASRLLNREALTFRYEKLFLAGKKY
;
A
#
# COMPACT_ATOMS: atom_id res chain seq x y z
N MET A 1 -5.07 19.09 -5.38
CA MET A 1 -4.51 18.03 -6.23
C MET A 1 -4.40 16.76 -5.40
N GLN A 2 -4.66 15.59 -5.98
CA GLN A 2 -4.44 14.31 -5.30
C GLN A 2 -2.96 13.94 -5.46
N HIS A 3 -2.31 13.53 -4.37
CA HIS A 3 -0.94 13.05 -4.36
C HIS A 3 -0.92 11.58 -3.94
N SER A 4 0.18 10.89 -4.20
CA SER A 4 0.39 9.54 -3.70
C SER A 4 0.23 9.48 -2.18
N GLN A 5 -0.38 8.42 -1.61
CA GLN A 5 -0.47 8.34 -0.14
C GLN A 5 0.88 8.12 0.54
N VAL A 6 1.89 7.61 -0.18
CA VAL A 6 3.17 7.19 0.41
C VAL A 6 4.33 8.10 0.01
N THR A 7 4.23 8.77 -1.14
CA THR A 7 5.25 9.71 -1.65
C THR A 7 4.65 11.10 -1.83
N GLN A 8 5.46 12.11 -2.14
CA GLN A 8 4.97 13.45 -2.48
C GLN A 8 4.65 13.65 -3.97
N ILE A 9 4.65 12.58 -4.77
CA ILE A 9 4.38 12.66 -6.20
C ILE A 9 2.89 12.97 -6.43
N ASP A 10 2.62 14.00 -7.22
CA ASP A 10 1.28 14.45 -7.64
C ASP A 10 1.13 14.54 -9.18
N VAL A 11 2.15 14.10 -9.92
CA VAL A 11 2.12 13.98 -11.38
C VAL A 11 1.29 12.75 -11.77
N THR A 12 0.15 12.97 -12.42
CA THR A 12 -0.86 11.92 -12.68
C THR A 12 -0.30 10.73 -13.47
N GLU A 13 0.55 10.98 -14.47
CA GLU A 13 1.18 9.95 -15.30
C GLU A 13 2.19 9.08 -14.54
N MET A 14 2.58 9.48 -13.32
CA MET A 14 3.47 8.71 -12.44
C MET A 14 2.71 7.94 -11.35
N LEU A 15 1.38 8.06 -11.32
CA LEU A 15 0.52 7.46 -10.30
C LEU A 15 -0.28 6.29 -10.87
N ASP A 16 -0.33 5.22 -10.07
CA ASP A 16 -1.16 4.05 -10.31
C ASP A 16 -2.25 3.97 -9.22
N ALA A 17 -3.43 3.47 -9.62
CA ALA A 17 -4.43 2.97 -8.69
C ALA A 17 -4.07 1.51 -8.33
N ALA A 18 -3.37 1.33 -7.21
CA ALA A 18 -2.96 0.04 -6.70
C ALA A 18 -4.09 -0.60 -5.88
N HIS A 19 -4.48 -1.83 -6.19
CA HIS A 19 -5.45 -2.53 -5.36
C HIS A 19 -4.85 -2.91 -4.00
N ILE A 20 -5.59 -2.65 -2.92
CA ILE A 20 -5.25 -3.11 -1.58
C ILE A 20 -5.36 -4.64 -1.53
N ILE A 21 -6.52 -5.18 -1.92
CA ILE A 21 -6.71 -6.61 -2.20
C ILE A 21 -6.58 -6.81 -3.71
N PRO A 22 -5.58 -7.55 -4.21
CA PRO A 22 -5.45 -7.83 -5.64
C PRO A 22 -6.66 -8.58 -6.19
N VAL A 23 -7.03 -8.32 -7.45
CA VAL A 23 -8.12 -9.03 -8.14
C VAL A 23 -7.92 -10.55 -8.11
N ALA A 24 -6.68 -11.02 -8.30
CA ALA A 24 -6.32 -12.44 -8.21
C ALA A 24 -6.58 -13.08 -6.83
N SER A 25 -6.82 -12.28 -5.79
CA SER A 25 -7.19 -12.71 -4.44
C SER A 25 -8.64 -12.40 -4.06
N GLY A 26 -9.49 -12.08 -5.06
CA GLY A 26 -10.90 -11.74 -4.84
C GLY A 26 -11.15 -10.27 -4.48
N GLY A 27 -10.18 -9.39 -4.69
CA GLY A 27 -10.39 -7.96 -4.58
C GLY A 27 -11.33 -7.41 -5.66
N THR A 28 -12.00 -6.30 -5.35
CA THR A 28 -12.93 -5.63 -6.26
C THR A 28 -12.28 -4.41 -6.94
N GLU A 29 -12.87 -3.97 -8.04
CA GLU A 29 -12.54 -2.68 -8.70
C GLU A 29 -13.17 -1.47 -7.98
N ASP A 30 -13.69 -1.66 -6.77
CA ASP A 30 -14.26 -0.56 -5.98
C ASP A 30 -13.13 0.43 -5.60
N PRO A 31 -13.33 1.75 -5.75
CA PRO A 31 -12.33 2.75 -5.37
C PRO A 31 -11.87 2.64 -3.91
N ASN A 32 -12.71 2.12 -3.00
CA ASN A 32 -12.34 1.89 -1.61
C ASN A 32 -11.35 0.72 -1.44
N ASN A 33 -11.14 -0.11 -2.47
CA ASN A 33 -10.09 -1.12 -2.52
C ASN A 33 -8.80 -0.59 -3.20
N GLY A 34 -8.65 0.73 -3.37
CA GLY A 34 -7.52 1.34 -4.05
C GLY A 34 -6.64 2.22 -3.16
N LEU A 35 -5.36 2.30 -3.52
CA LEU A 35 -4.41 3.32 -3.10
C LEU A 35 -3.85 4.01 -4.35
N LEU A 36 -3.66 5.32 -4.29
CA LEU A 36 -2.94 6.09 -5.30
C LEU A 36 -1.43 6.09 -4.96
N LEU A 37 -0.65 5.32 -5.71
CA LEU A 37 0.77 5.10 -5.43
C LEU A 37 1.62 5.51 -6.63
N SER A 38 2.87 5.91 -6.39
CA SER A 38 3.81 5.97 -7.51
C SER A 38 4.11 4.56 -8.01
N ALA A 39 4.41 4.40 -9.30
CA ALA A 39 4.61 3.08 -9.92
C ALA A 39 5.68 2.21 -9.21
N SER A 40 6.71 2.84 -8.63
CA SER A 40 7.74 2.12 -7.86
C SER A 40 7.22 1.60 -6.52
N VAL A 41 6.42 2.39 -5.82
CA VAL A 41 5.83 2.04 -4.52
C VAL A 41 4.73 1.00 -4.67
N HIS A 42 3.95 1.10 -5.76
CA HIS A 42 2.98 0.08 -6.17
C HIS A 42 3.67 -1.27 -6.40
N ARG A 43 4.72 -1.33 -7.23
CA ARG A 43 5.47 -2.57 -7.45
C ARG A 43 6.06 -3.15 -6.17
N ALA A 44 6.51 -2.30 -5.23
CA ALA A 44 7.02 -2.75 -3.94
C ALA A 44 5.90 -3.34 -3.06
N LEU A 45 4.69 -2.77 -3.12
CA LEU A 45 3.51 -3.31 -2.45
C LEU A 45 3.23 -4.71 -3.00
N ASP A 46 3.09 -4.85 -4.31
CA ASP A 46 2.78 -6.11 -5.01
C ASP A 46 3.83 -7.20 -4.77
N ALA A 47 5.11 -6.83 -4.72
CA ALA A 47 6.20 -7.73 -4.37
C ALA A 47 6.22 -8.15 -2.88
N GLY A 48 5.26 -7.69 -2.07
CA GLY A 48 5.13 -7.99 -0.65
C GLY A 48 6.30 -7.44 0.18
N LEU A 49 6.89 -6.31 -0.23
CA LEU A 49 8.00 -5.69 0.49
C LEU A 49 7.53 -4.82 1.65
N TRP A 50 6.29 -4.33 1.60
CA TRP A 50 5.68 -3.54 2.65
C TRP A 50 4.16 -3.70 2.64
N ALA A 51 3.52 -3.35 3.76
CA ALA A 51 2.08 -3.19 3.88
C ALA A 51 1.75 -2.11 4.92
N ILE A 52 0.49 -1.68 4.96
CA ILE A 52 -0.02 -0.80 6.02
C ILE A 52 -0.56 -1.69 7.13
N ASN A 53 -0.07 -1.53 8.35
CA ASN A 53 -0.65 -2.20 9.51
C ASN A 53 -2.07 -1.63 9.76
N PRO A 54 -3.12 -2.47 9.78
CA PRO A 54 -4.50 -2.02 9.83
C PRO A 54 -4.89 -1.41 11.18
N THR A 55 -4.10 -1.63 12.24
CA THR A 55 -4.33 -1.04 13.57
C THR A 55 -3.61 0.29 13.69
N SER A 56 -2.29 0.32 13.45
CA SER A 56 -1.48 1.52 13.65
C SER A 56 -1.55 2.52 12.49
N LEU A 57 -1.99 2.08 11.31
CA LEU A 57 -1.91 2.81 10.04
C LEU A 57 -0.49 3.25 9.66
N ARG A 58 0.50 2.52 10.15
CA ARG A 58 1.91 2.74 9.77
C ARG A 58 2.33 1.72 8.74
N ILE A 59 3.28 2.11 7.89
CA ILE A 59 3.95 1.20 6.98
C ILE A 59 4.84 0.27 7.79
N GLU A 60 4.74 -1.03 7.51
CA GLU A 60 5.66 -2.05 7.98
C GLU A 60 6.33 -2.72 6.77
N THR A 61 7.63 -2.94 6.88
CA THR A 61 8.43 -3.59 5.83
C THR A 61 8.65 -5.06 6.15
N ARG A 62 8.76 -5.88 5.12
CA ARG A 62 9.01 -7.32 5.28
C ARG A 62 10.29 -7.57 6.07
N ASP A 63 10.24 -8.50 7.01
CA ASP A 63 11.42 -8.93 7.77
C ASP A 63 12.52 -9.47 6.84
N GLY A 64 13.78 -9.13 7.16
CA GLY A 64 14.94 -9.40 6.30
C GLY A 64 14.91 -8.74 4.90
N GLY A 65 13.93 -7.86 4.64
CA GLY A 65 13.79 -7.10 3.39
C GLY A 65 14.50 -5.75 3.39
N PRO A 66 14.37 -4.96 2.30
CA PRO A 66 14.77 -3.56 2.32
C PRO A 66 13.90 -2.77 3.30
N ASP A 67 14.47 -1.79 3.98
CA ASP A 67 13.72 -0.85 4.82
C ASP A 67 12.98 0.20 3.98
N ALA A 68 12.14 0.99 4.66
CA ALA A 68 11.35 2.05 4.04
C ALA A 68 12.22 3.10 3.34
N ALA A 69 13.37 3.46 3.92
CA ALA A 69 14.28 4.46 3.37
C ALA A 69 14.92 4.00 2.05
N ARG A 70 15.32 2.74 1.96
CA ARG A 70 15.86 2.12 0.74
C ARG A 70 14.80 2.04 -0.36
N MET A 71 13.54 1.88 0.01
CA MET A 71 12.40 1.88 -0.91
C MET A 71 11.82 3.27 -1.23
N LYS A 72 12.37 4.35 -0.64
CA LYS A 72 11.88 5.73 -0.82
C LYS A 72 10.39 5.89 -0.42
N LEU A 73 10.01 5.25 0.69
CA LEU A 73 8.69 5.46 1.30
C LEU A 73 8.77 6.68 2.22
N ASP A 74 8.28 7.83 1.75
CA ASP A 74 8.44 9.12 2.43
C ASP A 74 7.44 9.28 3.59
N GLN A 75 6.19 8.83 3.38
CA GLN A 75 5.14 8.84 4.41
C GLN A 75 4.93 7.44 4.98
N VAL A 76 5.49 7.21 6.17
CA VAL A 76 5.34 5.93 6.90
C VAL A 76 4.19 5.92 7.91
N ASP A 77 3.56 7.08 8.15
CA ASP A 77 2.39 7.23 9.01
C ASP A 77 1.20 7.75 8.18
N LEU A 78 0.21 6.90 7.96
CA LEU A 78 -0.96 7.20 7.14
C LEU A 78 -2.20 7.49 8.00
N SER A 79 -2.04 7.61 9.32
CA SER A 79 -3.13 7.99 10.21
C SER A 79 -3.83 9.32 9.85
N PRO A 80 -3.15 10.35 9.29
CA PRO A 80 -3.83 11.56 8.83
C PRO A 80 -4.82 11.31 7.69
N ALA A 81 -4.57 10.28 6.87
CA ALA A 81 -5.41 9.87 5.75
C ALA A 81 -6.40 8.75 6.12
N SER A 82 -6.55 8.42 7.41
CA SER A 82 -7.35 7.27 7.89
C SER A 82 -8.77 7.16 7.34
N ARG A 83 -9.43 8.28 7.02
CA ARG A 83 -10.78 8.30 6.44
C ARG A 83 -10.85 7.77 5.01
N LEU A 84 -9.71 7.75 4.29
CA LEU A 84 -9.60 7.27 2.92
C LEU A 84 -9.16 5.79 2.87
N LEU A 85 -8.81 5.20 4.02
CA LEU A 85 -8.26 3.86 4.09
C LEU A 85 -9.35 2.86 4.48
N ASN A 86 -9.62 1.91 3.59
CA ASN A 86 -10.52 0.80 3.88
C ASN A 86 -9.85 -0.20 4.85
N ARG A 87 -10.28 -0.17 6.11
CA ARG A 87 -9.74 -1.01 7.19
C ARG A 87 -9.86 -2.49 6.89
N GLU A 88 -10.97 -2.95 6.32
CA GLU A 88 -11.19 -4.37 6.02
C GLU A 88 -10.23 -4.85 4.94
N ALA A 89 -10.06 -4.04 3.88
CA ALA A 89 -9.11 -4.33 2.82
C ALA A 89 -7.67 -4.34 3.34
N LEU A 90 -7.30 -3.37 4.19
CA LEU A 90 -5.98 -3.33 4.83
C LEU A 90 -5.74 -4.57 5.71
N THR A 91 -6.72 -4.99 6.50
CA THR A 91 -6.63 -6.21 7.32
C THR A 91 -6.38 -7.43 6.47
N PHE A 92 -7.12 -7.59 5.36
CA PHE A 92 -6.89 -8.70 4.44
C PHE A 92 -5.49 -8.65 3.82
N ARG A 93 -5.08 -7.50 3.26
CA ARG A 93 -3.76 -7.31 2.66
C ARG A 93 -2.66 -7.64 3.66
N TYR A 94 -2.78 -7.14 4.88
CA TYR A 94 -1.79 -7.33 5.92
C TYR A 94 -1.70 -8.80 6.38
N GLU A 95 -2.81 -9.39 6.80
CA GLU A 95 -2.80 -10.72 7.40
C GLU A 95 -2.67 -11.85 6.37
N LYS A 96 -3.41 -11.77 5.25
CA LYS A 96 -3.52 -12.88 4.31
C LYS A 96 -2.45 -12.85 3.23
N LEU A 97 -1.86 -11.67 2.98
CA LEU A 97 -0.89 -11.49 1.90
C LEU A 97 0.49 -11.15 2.46
N PHE A 98 0.62 -10.07 3.23
CA PHE A 98 1.93 -9.59 3.71
C PHE A 98 2.56 -10.52 4.76
N LEU A 99 1.86 -10.84 5.86
CA LEU A 99 2.36 -11.78 6.88
C LEU A 99 2.51 -13.21 6.32
N ALA A 100 1.74 -13.56 5.29
CA ALA A 100 1.85 -14.84 4.60
C ALA A 100 2.98 -14.87 3.54
N GLY A 101 3.70 -13.76 3.32
CA GLY A 101 4.81 -13.67 2.37
C GLY A 101 4.41 -13.79 0.89
N LYS A 102 3.15 -13.48 0.54
CA LYS A 102 2.65 -13.57 -0.84
C LYS A 102 3.09 -12.38 -1.69
N LYS A 103 3.11 -12.60 -3.01
CA LYS A 103 3.42 -11.61 -4.05
C LYS A 103 2.36 -11.65 -5.14
N TYR A 104 2.17 -10.52 -5.83
CA TYR A 104 1.20 -10.34 -6.90
C TYR A 104 1.83 -9.64 -8.10
#